data_AF-A0A661CW09-F1
#
_entry.id   AF-A0A661CW09-F1
#
_cell.length_a   1.000
_cell.length_b   1.000
_cell.length_c   1.000
_cell.angle_alpha   90.00
_cell.angle_beta   90.00
_cell.angle_gamma   90.00
#
_symmetry.space_group_name_H-M   'P 1'
#
loop_
_entity.id
_entity.type
_entity.pdbx_description
1 polymer ?
#
loop_
_entity_poly.entity_id
_entity_poly.type
_entity_poly.pdbx_seq_one_letter_code
_entity_poly.pdbx_strand_id
1 'polypeptide(L)'
;MAVSIKTTDEIEKMRVAGRLAAEVLTMIAPHVQAGVTTDELDQICHQYIINEQQAVPAPLNYHGFPKSICTSVNHVICHGIPGNKKLKDGDIINID
;
A
#
# COMPACT_ATOMS: atom_id res chain seq x y z
N MET A 1 5.45 20.62 16.23
CA MET A 1 4.53 19.56 16.72
C MET A 1 5.16 18.91 17.93
N ALA A 2 4.39 18.70 19.01
CA ALA A 2 4.84 17.90 20.14
C ALA A 2 4.75 16.40 19.78
N VAL A 3 5.72 15.61 20.22
CA VAL A 3 5.67 14.16 20.09
C VAL A 3 4.64 13.62 21.08
N SER A 4 3.68 12.82 20.60
CA SER A 4 2.71 12.16 21.46
C SER A 4 3.31 10.89 22.07
N ILE A 5 3.28 10.78 23.40
CA ILE A 5 3.63 9.55 24.12
C ILE A 5 2.37 8.68 24.19
N LYS A 6 2.39 7.56 23.48
CA LYS A 6 1.25 6.64 23.42
C LYS A 6 1.06 5.91 24.76
N THR A 7 -0.20 5.73 25.13
CA THR A 7 -0.62 4.81 26.20
C THR A 7 -0.43 3.35 25.78
N THR A 8 -0.44 2.43 26.73
CA THR A 8 -0.38 0.98 26.45
C THR A 8 -1.45 0.54 25.46
N ASP A 9 -2.71 0.98 25.65
CA ASP A 9 -3.83 0.63 24.78
C ASP A 9 -3.65 1.14 23.35
N GLU A 10 -3.12 2.34 23.18
CA GLU A 10 -2.78 2.87 21.85
C GLU A 10 -1.65 2.08 21.19
N ILE A 11 -0.65 1.65 21.96
CA ILE A 11 0.43 0.80 21.45
C ILE A 11 -0.13 -0.55 20.98
N GLU A 12 -1.04 -1.18 21.74
CA GLU A 12 -1.66 -2.45 21.30
C GLU A 12 -2.43 -2.28 19.99
N LYS A 13 -3.17 -1.18 19.82
CA LYS A 13 -3.85 -0.86 18.55
C LYS A 13 -2.85 -0.64 17.41
N MET A 14 -1.74 0.05 17.65
CA MET A 14 -0.68 0.22 16.66
C MET A 14 -0.05 -1.12 16.24
N ARG A 15 0.09 -2.09 17.15
CA ARG A 15 0.60 -3.43 16.81
C ARG A 15 -0.32 -4.15 15.83
N VAL A 16 -1.63 -4.05 16.02
CA VAL A 16 -2.61 -4.62 15.08
C VAL A 16 -2.50 -3.93 13.72
N ALA A 17 -2.54 -2.60 13.68
CA ALA A 17 -2.45 -1.85 12.42
C ALA A 17 -1.14 -2.12 11.67
N GLY A 18 0.00 -2.13 12.37
CA GLY A 18 1.31 -2.43 11.77
C GLY A 18 1.41 -3.86 11.24
N ARG A 19 0.83 -4.84 11.94
CA ARG A 19 0.76 -6.22 11.45
C ARG A 19 -0.07 -6.31 10.17
N LEU A 20 -1.26 -5.70 10.13
CA LEU A 20 -2.11 -5.70 8.95
C LEU A 20 -1.42 -5.04 7.74
N ALA A 21 -0.73 -3.92 7.95
CA ALA A 21 0.06 -3.27 6.89
C ALA A 21 1.17 -4.18 6.34
N ALA A 22 1.91 -4.88 7.22
CA ALA A 22 2.94 -5.82 6.81
C ALA A 22 2.39 -7.05 6.06
N GLU A 23 1.20 -7.52 6.43
CA GLU A 23 0.50 -8.62 5.74
C GLU A 23 0.13 -8.23 4.31
N VAL A 24 -0.32 -7.00 4.04
CA VAL A 24 -0.60 -6.51 2.67
C VAL A 24 0.67 -6.56 1.81
N LEU A 25 1.79 -6.05 2.33
CA LEU A 25 3.07 -6.04 1.61
C LEU A 25 3.60 -7.47 1.34
N THR A 26 3.36 -8.39 2.28
CA THR A 26 3.72 -9.80 2.10
C THR A 26 2.83 -10.47 1.05
N MET A 27 1.53 -10.22 1.11
CA MET A 27 0.53 -10.78 0.20
C MET A 27 0.74 -10.31 -1.24
N ILE A 28 1.06 -9.03 -1.45
CA ILE A 28 1.20 -8.47 -2.80
C ILE A 28 2.49 -8.91 -3.50
N ALA A 29 3.54 -9.28 -2.75
CA ALA A 29 4.85 -9.65 -3.30
C ALA A 29 4.81 -10.66 -4.47
N PRO A 30 4.10 -11.82 -4.39
CA PRO A 30 4.01 -12.76 -5.52
C PRO A 30 3.30 -12.20 -6.77
N HIS A 31 2.53 -11.11 -6.66
CA HIS A 31 1.82 -10.49 -7.78
C HIS A 31 2.68 -9.46 -8.53
N VAL A 32 3.83 -9.06 -7.99
CA VAL A 32 4.77 -8.14 -8.64
C VAL A 32 5.51 -8.89 -9.75
N GLN A 33 4.92 -8.89 -10.94
CA GLN A 33 5.42 -9.60 -12.12
C GLN A 33 5.46 -8.69 -13.35
N ALA A 34 6.38 -8.98 -14.28
CA ALA A 34 6.42 -8.28 -15.55
C ALA A 34 5.10 -8.44 -16.31
N GLY A 35 4.60 -7.34 -16.88
CA GLY A 35 3.33 -7.29 -17.61
C GLY A 35 2.12 -6.87 -16.78
N VAL A 36 2.19 -6.97 -15.44
CA VAL A 36 1.13 -6.51 -14.52
C VAL A 36 1.14 -4.98 -14.46
N THR A 37 -0.04 -4.36 -14.46
CA THR A 37 -0.20 -2.93 -14.27
C THR A 37 -0.15 -2.54 -12.80
N THR A 38 0.29 -1.31 -12.51
CA THR A 38 0.22 -0.83 -11.13
C THR A 38 -1.20 -0.71 -10.60
N ASP A 39 -2.19 -0.49 -11.49
CA ASP A 39 -3.62 -0.52 -11.12
C ASP A 39 -4.10 -1.92 -10.68
N GLU A 40 -3.66 -2.99 -11.34
CA GLU A 40 -3.96 -4.36 -10.92
C GLU A 40 -3.41 -4.63 -9.51
N LEU A 41 -2.20 -4.15 -9.20
CA LEU A 41 -1.62 -4.26 -7.85
C LEU A 41 -2.45 -3.49 -6.81
N ASP A 42 -2.88 -2.26 -7.14
CA ASP A 42 -3.77 -1.47 -6.28
C ASP A 42 -5.10 -2.17 -6.01
N GLN A 43 -5.72 -2.77 -7.04
CA GLN A 43 -6.97 -3.49 -6.88
C GLN A 43 -6.82 -4.73 -5.98
N ILE A 44 -5.74 -5.50 -6.13
CA ILE A 44 -5.47 -6.66 -5.27
C ILE A 44 -5.30 -6.22 -3.82
N CYS A 45 -4.46 -5.19 -3.58
CA CYS A 45 -4.28 -4.63 -2.24
C CYS A 45 -5.59 -4.09 -1.66
N HIS A 46 -6.36 -3.32 -2.44
CA HIS A 46 -7.64 -2.77 -2.01
C HIS A 46 -8.58 -3.87 -1.53
N GLN A 47 -8.81 -4.89 -2.37
CA GLN A 47 -9.72 -5.99 -2.04
C GLN A 47 -9.27 -6.78 -0.81
N TYR A 48 -7.97 -7.04 -0.68
CA TYR A 48 -7.43 -7.70 0.50
C TYR A 48 -7.67 -6.88 1.78
N ILE A 49 -7.41 -5.56 1.73
CA ILE A 49 -7.62 -4.66 2.87
C ILE A 49 -9.11 -4.62 3.28
N ILE A 50 -10.03 -4.47 2.33
CA ILE A 50 -11.45 -4.29 2.67
C ILE A 50 -12.19 -5.60 2.96
N ASN A 51 -11.85 -6.70 2.28
CA ASN A 51 -12.61 -7.95 2.39
C ASN A 51 -11.98 -8.93 3.37
N GLU A 52 -10.66 -9.05 3.38
CA GLU A 52 -9.97 -10.02 4.24
C GLU A 52 -9.63 -9.40 5.60
N GLN A 53 -9.04 -8.21 5.60
CA GLN A 53 -8.61 -7.54 6.84
C GLN A 53 -9.71 -6.72 7.51
N GLN A 54 -10.82 -6.44 6.81
CA GLN A 54 -11.89 -5.56 7.28
C GLN A 54 -11.37 -4.19 7.74
N ALA A 55 -10.40 -3.65 7.00
CA ALA A 55 -9.70 -2.41 7.30
C ALA A 55 -9.97 -1.34 6.22
N VAL A 56 -9.40 -0.15 6.41
CA VAL A 56 -9.55 0.98 5.48
C VAL A 56 -8.17 1.31 4.86
N PRO A 57 -8.05 1.39 3.52
CA PRO A 57 -6.82 1.82 2.88
C PRO A 57 -6.59 3.31 3.15
N ALA A 58 -5.58 3.63 3.97
CA ALA A 58 -5.34 4.99 4.45
C ALA A 58 -5.05 6.03 3.34
N PRO A 59 -4.33 5.70 2.24
CA PRO A 59 -4.12 6.65 1.14
C PRO A 59 -5.40 7.05 0.41
N LEU A 60 -6.43 6.19 0.40
CA LEU A 60 -7.62 6.43 -0.41
C LEU A 60 -8.36 7.67 0.06
N ASN A 61 -8.51 8.64 -0.85
CA ASN A 61 -9.10 9.95 -0.64
C ASN A 61 -8.34 10.84 0.37
N TYR A 62 -7.13 10.46 0.80
CA TYR A 62 -6.28 11.31 1.64
C TYR A 62 -5.80 12.52 0.82
N HIS A 63 -6.29 13.72 1.17
CA HIS A 63 -6.07 14.95 0.39
C HIS A 63 -6.39 14.80 -1.11
N GLY A 64 -7.38 13.97 -1.46
CA GLY A 64 -7.79 13.71 -2.84
C GLY A 64 -6.92 12.68 -3.58
N PHE A 65 -6.03 11.96 -2.89
CA PHE A 65 -5.28 10.85 -3.50
C PHE A 65 -6.26 9.74 -3.96
N PRO A 66 -6.20 9.29 -5.23
CA PRO A 66 -7.31 8.57 -5.85
C PRO A 66 -7.25 7.03 -5.70
N LYS A 67 -6.21 6.50 -5.05
CA LYS A 67 -5.90 5.06 -5.02
C LYS A 67 -5.63 4.58 -3.60
N SER A 68 -5.58 3.27 -3.42
CA SER A 68 -5.47 2.63 -2.10
C SER A 68 -4.03 2.47 -1.64
N ILE A 69 -3.09 2.39 -2.59
CA ILE A 69 -1.64 2.34 -2.37
C ILE A 69 -0.92 3.32 -3.32
N CYS A 70 0.35 3.56 -3.04
CA CYS A 70 1.29 4.20 -3.93
C CYS A 70 2.13 3.14 -4.66
N THR A 71 2.45 3.38 -5.94
CA THR A 71 3.33 2.52 -6.74
C THR A 71 4.37 3.38 -7.47
N SER A 72 5.63 3.28 -7.04
CA SER A 72 6.69 4.18 -7.47
C SER A 72 7.75 3.40 -8.25
N VAL A 73 7.63 3.44 -9.59
CA VAL A 73 8.49 2.68 -10.50
C VAL A 73 9.69 3.49 -10.98
N ASN A 74 10.89 2.95 -10.80
CA ASN A 74 12.18 3.51 -11.23
C ASN A 74 12.45 4.94 -10.73
N HIS A 75 12.27 5.96 -11.57
CA HIS A 75 12.60 7.35 -11.25
C HIS A 75 11.51 8.05 -10.41
N VAL A 76 10.36 7.40 -10.21
CA VAL A 76 9.30 7.91 -9.34
C VAL A 76 9.78 7.74 -7.90
N ILE A 77 9.96 8.86 -7.19
CA ILE A 77 10.57 8.87 -5.85
C ILE A 77 9.60 8.28 -4.81
N CYS A 78 8.38 8.80 -4.76
CA CYS A 78 7.30 8.36 -3.87
C CYS A 78 5.95 8.81 -4.43
N HIS A 79 4.86 8.36 -3.81
CA HIS A 79 3.48 8.75 -4.13
C HIS A 79 3.08 8.59 -5.60
N GLY A 80 3.70 7.63 -6.31
CA GLY A 80 3.26 7.27 -7.66
C GLY A 80 1.83 6.77 -7.63
N ILE A 81 0.96 7.31 -8.48
CA ILE A 81 -0.44 6.92 -8.55
C ILE A 81 -0.57 5.66 -9.42
N PRO A 82 -1.11 4.54 -8.88
CA PRO A 82 -1.46 3.37 -9.66
C PRO A 82 -2.27 3.68 -10.92
N GLY A 83 -1.94 3.01 -12.03
CA GLY A 83 -2.59 3.21 -13.32
C GLY A 83 -2.20 2.17 -14.36
N ASN A 84 -2.44 2.47 -15.65
CA ASN A 84 -2.26 1.52 -16.76
C ASN A 84 -0.79 1.17 -17.09
N LYS A 85 0.18 1.64 -16.30
CA LYS A 85 1.60 1.35 -16.53
C LYS A 85 1.88 -0.11 -16.19
N LYS A 86 2.27 -0.89 -17.19
CA LYS A 86 2.76 -2.27 -17.01
C LYS A 86 4.20 -2.27 -16.52
N LEU A 87 4.49 -3.11 -15.53
CA LEU A 87 5.84 -3.41 -15.08
C LEU A 87 6.60 -4.13 -16.18
N LYS A 88 7.89 -3.84 -16.29
CA LYS A 88 8.81 -4.51 -17.21
C LYS A 88 9.80 -5.35 -16.43
N ASP A 89 10.33 -6.38 -17.07
CA ASP A 89 11.47 -7.11 -16.51
C ASP A 89 12.65 -6.15 -16.30
N GLY A 90 13.26 -6.21 -15.13
CA GLY A 90 14.32 -5.28 -14.70
C GLY A 90 13.85 -3.95 -14.09
N ASP A 91 12.54 -3.66 -14.05
CA ASP A 91 12.05 -2.51 -13.28
C ASP A 91 12.25 -2.73 -11.77
N ILE A 92 12.52 -1.64 -11.05
CA ILE A 92 12.36 -1.59 -9.61
C ILE A 92 11.09 -0.83 -9.25
N ILE A 93 10.40 -1.29 -8.22
CA ILE A 93 9.15 -0.68 -7.75
C ILE A 93 9.14 -0.61 -6.22
N ASN A 94 8.75 0.55 -5.69
CA ASN A 94 8.30 0.69 -4.32
C ASN A 94 6.76 0.63 -4.26
N ILE A 95 6.25 -0.07 -3.25
CA ILE A 95 4.83 -0.15 -2.90
C ILE A 95 4.69 0.36 -1.47
N ASP A 96 3.78 1.31 -1.28
CA ASP A 96 3.48 1.96 0.01
C ASP A 96 1.96 2.07 0.20
#